data_AF-A0A7C3T7W1-F1
#
_entry.id   AF-A0A7C3T7W1-F1
#
_cell.length_a   1.000
_cell.length_b   1.000
_cell.length_c   1.000
_cell.angle_alpha   90.00
_cell.angle_beta   90.00
_cell.angle_gamma   90.00
#
_symmetry.space_group_name_H-M   'P 1'
#
loop_
_entity.id
_entity.type
_entity.pdbx_description
1 polymer ?
#
loop_
_entity_poly.entity_id
_entity_poly.type
_entity_poly.pdbx_seq_one_letter_code
_entity_poly.pdbx_strand_id
1 'polypeptide(L)'
;MNGAARKLTLERIFGSKVLDDAVLSSPRWMADNRQLAYLDRYPGTRRNTVWAYDAETGERRPMLDPRQLRTSKADKPLTVHAIQLSHNERYLLITGRAPVRFSPCGDLWLYDFETGRLRRLTQWDGEQYHPRFSPDDRLLAF
;
A
#
# COMPACT_ATOMS: atom_id res chain seq x y z
N MET A 1 -32.94 25.32 2.37
CA MET A 1 -33.23 24.01 1.76
C MET A 1 -33.23 22.96 2.87
N ASN A 2 -34.41 22.43 3.21
CA ASN A 2 -34.59 21.40 4.25
C ASN A 2 -34.21 20.02 3.69
N GLY A 3 -33.02 19.51 4.04
CA GLY A 3 -32.66 18.11 3.78
C GLY A 3 -33.23 17.22 4.88
N ALA A 4 -34.38 16.58 4.64
CA ALA A 4 -34.90 15.57 5.55
C ALA A 4 -33.87 14.45 5.73
N ALA A 5 -33.51 14.14 6.97
CA ALA A 5 -32.60 13.05 7.30
C ALA A 5 -33.20 11.72 6.78
N ARG A 6 -32.57 11.13 5.75
CA ARG A 6 -33.01 9.84 5.20
C ARG A 6 -32.62 8.71 6.15
N LYS A 7 -33.61 7.89 6.53
CA LYS A 7 -33.48 6.72 7.41
C LYS A 7 -32.37 5.75 6.91
N LEU A 8 -31.59 5.22 7.84
CA LEU A 8 -30.60 4.18 7.57
C LEU A 8 -31.32 2.82 7.47
N THR A 9 -31.03 2.02 6.43
CA THR A 9 -31.64 0.69 6.22
C THR A 9 -30.56 -0.35 5.89
N LEU A 10 -30.87 -1.64 6.02
CA LEU A 10 -29.93 -2.73 5.70
C LEU A 10 -29.51 -2.71 4.23
N GLU A 11 -30.44 -2.47 3.31
CA GLU A 11 -30.18 -2.35 1.87
C GLU A 11 -29.25 -1.18 1.58
N ARG A 12 -29.32 -0.12 2.37
CA ARG A 12 -28.45 1.04 2.22
C ARG A 12 -27.06 0.80 2.84
N ILE A 13 -26.97 0.03 3.92
CA ILE A 13 -25.70 -0.38 4.52
C ILE A 13 -24.94 -1.34 3.60
N PHE A 14 -25.63 -2.33 3.01
CA PHE A 14 -24.99 -3.40 2.24
C PHE A 14 -25.08 -3.25 0.72
N GLY A 15 -26.06 -2.50 0.22
CA GLY A 15 -26.31 -2.30 -1.21
C GLY A 15 -25.92 -0.93 -1.74
N SER A 16 -25.38 -0.05 -0.89
CA SER A 16 -24.90 1.27 -1.32
C SER A 16 -23.54 1.61 -0.70
N LYS A 17 -22.78 2.46 -1.40
CA LYS A 17 -21.49 2.98 -0.94
C LYS A 17 -21.62 4.12 0.07
N VAL A 18 -22.80 4.30 0.69
CA VAL A 18 -23.04 5.46 1.57
C VAL A 18 -22.18 5.45 2.83
N LEU A 19 -21.64 4.27 3.19
CA LEU A 19 -20.71 4.06 4.30
C LEU A 19 -19.29 3.70 3.82
N ASP A 20 -19.06 3.65 2.50
CA ASP A 20 -17.71 3.54 1.93
C ASP A 20 -17.06 4.92 2.05
N ASP A 21 -16.65 5.28 3.25
CA ASP A 21 -15.76 6.42 3.41
C ASP A 21 -14.39 6.06 2.86
N ALA A 22 -13.65 7.05 2.35
CA ALA A 22 -12.32 6.81 1.77
C ALA A 22 -11.32 6.45 2.88
N VAL A 23 -11.27 5.17 3.26
CA VAL A 23 -10.29 4.66 4.22
C VAL A 23 -8.91 4.69 3.56
N LEU A 24 -8.00 5.51 4.10
CA LEU A 24 -6.59 5.44 3.74
C LEU A 24 -6.09 4.03 4.06
N SER A 25 -5.74 3.27 3.03
CA SER A 25 -5.29 1.89 3.21
C SER A 25 -3.78 1.85 3.43
N SER A 26 -3.35 1.16 4.49
CA SER A 26 -1.94 1.05 4.90
C SER A 26 -1.18 2.38 5.08
N PRO A 27 -1.70 3.36 5.84
CA PRO A 27 -0.97 4.61 6.05
C PRO A 27 0.29 4.40 6.92
N ARG A 28 1.38 5.06 6.54
CA ARG A 28 2.68 5.06 7.22
C ARG A 28 3.26 6.48 7.18
N TRP A 29 3.75 6.98 8.32
CA TRP A 29 4.56 8.19 8.31
C TRP A 29 5.87 7.95 7.56
N MET A 30 6.26 8.95 6.79
CA MET A 30 7.56 9.06 6.15
C MET A 30 8.59 9.60 7.15
N ALA A 31 9.88 9.42 6.85
CA ALA A 31 11.00 9.78 7.73
C ALA A 31 11.08 11.29 8.02
N ASP A 32 10.49 12.11 7.16
CA ASP A 32 10.39 13.56 7.34
C ASP A 32 9.35 13.99 8.40
N ASN A 33 8.57 13.06 8.97
CA ASN A 33 7.47 13.32 9.90
C ASN A 33 6.41 14.31 9.39
N ARG A 34 6.32 14.51 8.07
CA ARG A 34 5.42 15.45 7.42
C ARG A 34 4.56 14.76 6.37
N GLN A 35 5.13 13.79 5.66
CA GLN A 35 4.41 13.05 4.64
C GLN A 35 3.89 11.71 5.17
N LEU A 36 2.74 11.30 4.64
CA LEU A 36 2.14 9.98 4.84
C LEU A 36 2.21 9.20 3.53
N ALA A 37 2.85 8.04 3.55
CA ALA A 37 2.75 7.05 2.49
C ALA A 37 1.50 6.19 2.71
N TYR A 38 0.69 5.98 1.67
CA TYR A 38 -0.51 5.15 1.74
C TYR A 38 -0.88 4.57 0.37
N LEU A 39 -1.82 3.62 0.36
CA LEU A 39 -2.31 2.99 -0.85
C LEU A 39 -3.63 3.61 -1.30
N ASP A 40 -3.68 4.01 -2.58
CA ASP A 40 -4.87 4.48 -3.30
C ASP A 40 -4.70 4.26 -4.81
N ARG A 41 -5.77 4.42 -5.58
CA ARG A 41 -5.79 4.19 -7.03
C ARG A 41 -4.83 5.13 -7.75
N TYR A 42 -4.09 4.59 -8.70
CA TYR A 42 -3.28 5.37 -9.63
C TYR A 42 -4.17 6.09 -10.65
N PRO A 43 -3.90 7.37 -11.00
CA PRO A 43 -4.79 8.17 -11.84
C PRO A 43 -5.10 7.48 -13.17
N GLY A 44 -6.38 7.51 -13.57
CA GLY A 44 -6.84 6.89 -14.82
C GLY A 44 -6.86 5.36 -14.83
N THR A 45 -6.61 4.68 -13.70
CA THR A 45 -6.60 3.22 -13.62
C THR A 45 -7.42 2.67 -12.45
N ARG A 46 -7.65 1.35 -12.46
CA ARG A 46 -8.21 0.61 -11.31
C ARG A 46 -7.13 0.01 -10.40
N ARG A 47 -5.84 0.27 -10.66
CA ARG A 47 -4.73 -0.30 -9.89
C ARG A 47 -4.36 0.62 -8.74
N ASN A 48 -4.07 0.05 -7.58
CA ASN A 48 -3.49 0.82 -6.48
C ASN A 48 -2.01 1.08 -6.74
N THR A 49 -1.54 2.22 -6.24
CA THR A 49 -0.12 2.54 -6.09
C THR A 49 0.14 3.11 -4.70
N VAL A 50 1.39 3.41 -4.41
CA VAL A 50 1.80 4.18 -3.24
C VAL A 50 1.70 5.67 -3.56
N TRP A 51 1.01 6.40 -2.70
CA TRP A 51 0.89 7.86 -2.71
C TRP A 51 1.64 8.43 -1.52
N ALA A 52 2.26 9.59 -1.71
CA ALA A 52 2.71 10.47 -0.63
C ALA A 52 1.66 11.59 -0.48
N TYR A 53 1.21 11.82 0.75
CA TYR A 53 0.33 12.91 1.16
C TYR A 53 1.08 13.82 2.12
N ASP A 54 1.13 15.11 1.81
CA ASP A 54 1.72 16.13 2.67
C ASP A 54 0.68 16.61 3.69
N ALA A 55 0.94 16.35 4.97
CA ALA A 55 -0.03 16.63 6.04
C ALA A 55 -0.23 18.12 6.33
N GLU A 56 0.67 18.99 5.87
CA GLU A 56 0.61 20.43 6.10
C GLU A 56 -0.19 21.15 5.01
N THR A 57 0.05 20.78 3.76
CA THR A 57 -0.56 21.42 2.57
C THR A 57 -1.80 20.68 2.06
N GLY A 58 -1.92 19.39 2.38
CA GLY A 58 -2.95 18.51 1.84
C GLY A 58 -2.68 18.01 0.42
N GLU A 59 -1.52 18.34 -0.15
CA GLU A 59 -1.14 17.87 -1.48
C GLU A 59 -0.84 16.37 -1.48
N ARG A 60 -1.10 15.69 -2.61
CA ARG A 60 -0.77 14.28 -2.80
C ARG A 60 -0.17 14.01 -4.16
N ARG A 61 0.81 13.11 -4.21
CA ARG A 61 1.45 12.64 -5.46
C ARG A 61 1.72 11.14 -5.43
N PRO A 62 1.64 10.44 -6.58
CA PRO A 62 2.07 9.06 -6.64
C PRO A 62 3.59 8.97 -6.44
N MET A 63 4.05 8.03 -5.61
CA MET A 63 5.48 7.76 -5.40
C MET A 63 6.05 6.89 -6.52
N LEU A 64 5.23 6.06 -7.16
CA LEU A 64 5.63 5.23 -8.30
C LEU A 64 4.45 4.89 -9.22
N ASP A 65 4.76 4.52 -10.46
CA ASP A 65 3.78 4.00 -11.40
C ASP A 65 3.61 2.48 -11.19
N PRO A 66 2.38 1.97 -10.99
CA PRO A 66 2.18 0.54 -10.69
C PRO A 66 2.68 -0.38 -11.81
N ARG A 67 2.91 0.11 -13.04
CA ARG A 67 3.52 -0.67 -14.14
C ARG A 67 4.97 -1.04 -13.87
N GLN A 68 5.66 -0.30 -13.00
CA GLN A 68 7.05 -0.57 -12.58
C GLN A 68 7.14 -1.75 -11.61
N LEU A 69 6.03 -2.14 -10.98
CA LEU A 69 5.99 -3.26 -10.04
C LEU A 69 5.94 -4.61 -10.77
N ARG A 70 6.92 -4.86 -11.64
CA ARG A 70 7.07 -6.12 -12.39
C ARG A 70 8.48 -6.66 -12.20
N THR A 71 8.58 -7.97 -12.10
CA THR A 71 9.88 -8.63 -12.32
C THR A 71 10.10 -8.88 -13.79
N SER A 72 11.35 -9.20 -14.14
CA SER A 72 11.70 -9.70 -15.48
C SER A 72 10.93 -10.96 -15.89
N LYS A 73 10.41 -11.74 -14.94
CA LYS A 73 9.68 -12.99 -15.19
C LYS A 73 8.15 -12.84 -15.14
N ALA A 74 7.61 -11.66 -14.81
CA ALA A 74 6.18 -11.49 -14.54
C ALA A 74 5.41 -10.83 -15.69
N ASP A 75 4.39 -11.54 -16.20
CA ASP A 75 3.51 -11.04 -17.26
C ASP A 75 2.57 -9.91 -16.81
N LYS A 76 2.40 -9.67 -15.51
CA LYS A 76 1.55 -8.60 -14.99
C LYS A 76 2.22 -7.89 -13.81
N PRO A 77 1.98 -6.57 -13.64
CA PRO A 77 2.41 -5.89 -12.43
C PRO A 77 1.75 -6.47 -11.18
N LEU A 78 2.53 -6.51 -10.10
CA LEU A 78 2.13 -6.93 -8.78
C LEU A 78 0.97 -6.05 -8.28
N THR A 79 0.00 -6.68 -7.64
CA THR A 79 -1.04 -5.96 -6.90
C THR A 79 -0.49 -5.61 -5.52
N VAL A 80 -0.61 -4.35 -5.13
CA VAL A 80 -0.14 -3.86 -3.84
C VAL A 80 -1.27 -3.92 -2.82
N HIS A 81 -1.06 -4.68 -1.75
CA HIS A 81 -2.05 -4.88 -0.68
C HIS A 81 -1.64 -4.24 0.65
N ALA A 82 -0.36 -4.30 0.98
CA ALA A 82 0.22 -3.61 2.11
C ALA A 82 1.66 -3.23 1.78
N ILE A 83 2.14 -2.20 2.47
CA ILE A 83 3.46 -1.62 2.25
C ILE A 83 4.18 -1.33 3.56
N GLN A 84 5.50 -1.35 3.46
CA GLN A 84 6.41 -0.76 4.44
C GLN A 84 7.56 -0.07 3.70
N LEU A 85 7.89 1.15 4.08
CA LEU A 85 9.12 1.81 3.65
C LEU A 85 10.27 1.38 4.58
N SER A 86 11.47 1.24 4.02
CA SER A 86 12.69 1.22 4.82
C SER A 86 12.86 2.57 5.54
N HIS A 87 13.65 2.59 6.61
CA HIS A 87 13.84 3.80 7.43
C HIS A 87 14.49 4.93 6.62
N ASN A 88 15.40 4.59 5.70
CA ASN A 88 16.00 5.51 4.74
C ASN A 88 15.16 5.75 3.48
N GLU A 89 13.95 5.17 3.40
CA GLU A 89 12.98 5.31 2.31
C GLU A 89 13.45 4.85 0.91
N ARG A 90 14.63 4.23 0.82
CA ARG A 90 15.15 3.67 -0.43
C ARG A 90 14.35 2.47 -0.91
N TYR A 91 13.83 1.67 0.02
CA TYR A 91 13.16 0.42 -0.29
C TYR A 91 11.69 0.47 0.09
N LEU A 92 10.86 -0.10 -0.79
CA LEU A 92 9.47 -0.40 -0.54
C LEU A 92 9.30 -1.92 -0.45
N LEU A 93 8.92 -2.38 0.73
CA LEU A 93 8.48 -3.76 0.94
C LEU A 93 6.99 -3.86 0.61
N ILE A 94 6.64 -4.84 -0.23
CA ILE A 94 5.28 -5.13 -0.66
C ILE A 94 4.96 -6.58 -0.29
N THR A 95 3.80 -6.80 0.32
CA THR A 95 3.30 -8.16 0.58
C THR A 95 2.31 -8.59 -0.51
N GLY A 96 2.47 -9.81 -1.01
CA GLY A 96 1.73 -10.34 -2.15
C GLY A 96 0.26 -10.68 -1.87
N ARG A 97 -0.17 -10.70 -0.60
CA ARG A 97 -1.56 -10.99 -0.21
C ARG A 97 -2.18 -9.84 0.58
N ALA A 98 -3.50 -9.74 0.49
CA ALA A 98 -4.30 -8.90 1.38
C ALA A 98 -4.03 -9.27 2.85
N PRO A 99 -3.91 -8.30 3.77
CA PRO A 99 -3.68 -8.58 5.17
C PRO A 99 -4.73 -9.53 5.76
N VAL A 100 -4.28 -10.53 6.51
CA VAL A 100 -5.17 -11.41 7.29
C VAL A 100 -5.19 -10.90 8.73
N ARG A 101 -6.37 -10.58 9.27
CA ARG A 101 -6.51 -10.02 10.64
C ARG A 101 -5.49 -8.91 10.92
N PHE A 102 -5.40 -7.93 10.02
CA PHE A 102 -4.49 -6.77 10.06
C PHE A 102 -3.00 -7.05 9.85
N SER A 103 -2.63 -8.30 9.56
CA SER A 103 -1.23 -8.72 9.39
C SER A 103 -0.88 -8.81 7.90
N PRO A 104 0.06 -8.01 7.39
CA PRO A 104 0.61 -8.21 6.05
C PRO A 104 1.18 -9.62 5.94
N CYS A 105 0.84 -10.34 4.87
CA CYS A 105 1.29 -11.72 4.69
C CYS A 105 1.51 -12.12 3.22
N GLY A 106 2.10 -13.30 3.06
CA GLY A 106 2.37 -13.92 1.77
C GLY A 106 3.79 -13.64 1.29
N ASP A 107 3.97 -13.66 -0.03
CA ASP A 107 5.28 -13.40 -0.62
C ASP A 107 5.75 -11.97 -0.41
N LEU A 108 7.05 -11.85 -0.16
CA LEU A 108 7.69 -10.57 0.10
C LEU A 108 8.41 -10.09 -1.14
N TRP A 109 8.15 -8.84 -1.49
CA TRP A 109 8.71 -8.18 -2.66
C TRP A 109 9.39 -6.88 -2.23
N LEU A 110 10.60 -6.65 -2.74
CA LEU A 110 11.37 -5.44 -2.48
C LEU A 110 11.50 -4.64 -3.77
N TYR A 111 10.99 -3.42 -3.75
CA TYR A 111 11.23 -2.42 -4.79
C TYR A 111 12.30 -1.44 -4.31
N ASP A 112 13.31 -1.20 -5.12
CA ASP A 112 14.36 -0.20 -4.88
C ASP A 112 14.05 1.07 -5.69
N PHE A 113 13.80 2.18 -5.00
CA PHE A 113 13.44 3.46 -5.62
C PHE A 113 14.60 4.11 -6.40
N GLU A 114 15.86 3.82 -6.08
CA GLU A 114 17.01 4.35 -6.81
C GLU A 114 17.17 3.67 -8.17
N THR A 115 16.98 2.36 -8.22
CA THR A 115 17.22 1.54 -9.42
C THR A 115 15.96 1.21 -10.20
N GLY A 116 14.78 1.41 -9.60
CA GLY A 116 13.48 1.04 -10.16
C GLY A 116 13.26 -0.47 -10.26
N ARG A 117 14.03 -1.29 -9.54
CA ARG A 117 13.99 -2.76 -9.65
C ARG A 117 13.12 -3.39 -8.58
N LEU A 118 12.24 -4.30 -9.01
CA LEU A 118 11.46 -5.17 -8.14
C LEU A 118 12.08 -6.57 -8.06
N ARG A 119 12.30 -7.10 -6.85
CA ARG A 119 12.75 -8.49 -6.62
C ARG A 119 11.88 -9.20 -5.58
N ARG A 120 11.67 -10.50 -5.76
CA ARG A 120 11.06 -11.36 -4.73
C ARG A 120 12.14 -11.70 -3.69
N LEU A 121 11.81 -11.63 -2.41
CA LEU A 121 12.69 -12.01 -1.31
C LEU A 121 12.45 -13.46 -0.86
N THR A 122 11.22 -13.96 -1.00
CA THR A 122 10.82 -15.29 -0.56
C THR A 122 10.72 -16.26 -1.73
N GLN A 123 11.07 -17.53 -1.51
CA GLN A 123 10.93 -18.61 -2.50
C GLN A 123 10.26 -19.87 -1.90
N TRP A 124 9.78 -19.78 -0.67
CA TRP A 124 9.28 -20.92 0.10
C TRP A 124 7.76 -21.02 0.05
N ASP A 125 7.22 -22.23 0.19
CA ASP A 125 5.78 -22.51 0.04
C ASP A 125 4.93 -22.05 1.24
N GLY A 126 5.56 -21.51 2.29
CA GLY A 126 4.88 -20.96 3.47
C GLY A 126 4.53 -19.47 3.34
N GLU A 127 3.44 -19.05 3.97
CA GLU A 127 3.14 -17.62 4.13
C GLU A 127 4.08 -16.99 5.15
N GLN A 128 4.66 -15.85 4.80
CA GLN A 128 5.44 -15.04 5.73
C GLN A 128 4.53 -14.01 6.40
N TYR A 129 4.81 -13.65 7.64
CA TYR A 129 3.95 -12.78 8.45
C TYR A 129 4.77 -11.69 9.14
N HIS A 130 4.15 -10.53 9.32
CA HIS A 130 4.73 -9.40 10.06
C HIS A 130 6.15 -9.00 9.62
N PRO A 131 6.42 -8.92 8.31
CA PRO A 131 7.77 -8.63 7.87
C PRO A 131 8.18 -7.22 8.33
N ARG A 132 9.43 -7.05 8.79
CA ARG A 132 9.98 -5.75 9.20
C ARG A 132 11.46 -5.60 8.87
N PHE A 133 11.84 -4.41 8.44
CA PHE A 133 13.23 -4.00 8.30
C PHE A 133 13.92 -3.91 9.67
N SER A 134 15.21 -4.25 9.70
CA SER A 134 16.09 -3.82 10.80
C SER A 134 16.20 -2.29 10.81
N PRO A 135 16.54 -1.68 11.96
CA PRO A 135 16.67 -0.22 12.06
C PRO A 135 17.70 0.40 11.10
N ASP A 136 18.69 -0.38 10.66
CA ASP A 136 19.73 0.02 9.70
C ASP A 136 19.42 -0.37 8.24
N ASP A 137 18.22 -0.89 7.97
CA ASP A 137 17.72 -1.33 6.65
C ASP A 137 18.55 -2.43 5.96
N ARG A 138 19.49 -3.06 6.66
CA ARG A 138 20.35 -4.12 6.10
C ARG A 138 19.70 -5.50 6.10
N LEU A 139 18.74 -5.71 7.00
CA LEU A 139 18.09 -7.00 7.22
C LEU A 139 16.57 -6.86 7.17
N LEU A 140 15.91 -7.98 6.91
CA LEU A 140 14.46 -8.11 6.98
C LEU A 140 14.14 -9.37 7.79
N ALA A 141 13.35 -9.22 8.87
CA ALA A 141 12.79 -10.33 9.64
C ALA A 141 11.35 -10.59 9.17
N PHE A 142 10.92 -11.85 9.14
CA PHE A 142 9.60 -12.29 8.69
C PHE A 142 9.30 -13.74 9.10
#